data_AF-A0A2T3P1C7-F1
#
_entry.id   AF-A0A2T3P1C7-F1
#
_cell.length_a   1.000
_cell.length_b   1.000
_cell.length_c   1.000
_cell.angle_alpha   90.00
_cell.angle_beta   90.00
_cell.angle_gamma   90.00
#
_symmetry.space_group_name_H-M   'P 1'
#
loop_
_entity.id
_entity.type
_entity.pdbx_description
1 polymer ?
#
loop_
_entity_poly.entity_id
_entity_poly.type
_entity_poly.pdbx_seq_one_letter_code
_entity_poly.pdbx_strand_id
1 'polypeptide(L)' 'MFRAYAIFSSNHSKIHIFNLVVVMMVFAFSCYQLLANENLIFSNGLLFSALMIGFFARSSSYKRKYFAKL' A
#
# COMPACT_ATOMS: atom_id res chain seq x y z
N MET A 1 3.91 -16.19 4.34
CA MET A 1 3.03 -15.21 3.67
C MET A 1 3.80 -14.07 2.99
N PHE A 2 4.75 -13.39 3.65
CA PHE A 2 5.56 -12.32 3.02
C PHE A 2 6.44 -12.74 1.83
N ARG A 3 6.88 -14.01 1.78
CA ARG A 3 7.72 -14.57 0.70
C ARG A 3 6.99 -14.61 -0.64
N ALA A 4 5.70 -14.99 -0.65
CA ALA A 4 4.88 -15.04 -1.86
C ALA A 4 4.61 -13.64 -2.42
N TYR A 5 4.34 -12.66 -1.54
CA TYR A 5 4.15 -11.27 -1.96
C TYR A 5 5.45 -10.62 -2.47
N ALA A 6 6.61 -10.99 -1.93
CA ALA A 6 7.91 -10.54 -2.43
C ALA A 6 8.22 -11.11 -3.84
N ILE A 7 7.90 -12.39 -4.10
CA ILE A 7 8.05 -13.00 -5.43
C ILE A 7 7.05 -12.37 -6.41
N PHE A 8 5.79 -12.19 -6.00
CA PHE A 8 4.75 -11.54 -6.81
C PHE A 8 5.12 -10.09 -7.16
N SER A 9 5.61 -9.31 -6.18
CA SER A 9 6.09 -7.93 -6.40
C SER A 9 7.31 -7.89 -7.34
N SER A 10 8.17 -8.91 -7.31
CA SER A 10 9.31 -9.00 -8.22
C SER A 10 8.92 -9.41 -9.63
N ASN A 11 7.98 -10.35 -9.77
CA ASN A 11 7.55 -10.88 -11.07
C ASN A 11 6.55 -9.95 -11.79
N HIS A 12 5.74 -9.21 -11.02
CA HIS A 12 4.71 -8.31 -11.54
C HIS A 12 4.85 -6.88 -10.98
N SER A 13 6.03 -6.28 -11.16
CA SER A 13 6.32 -4.92 -10.66
C SER A 13 5.30 -3.88 -11.12
N LYS A 14 4.74 -4.00 -12.33
CA LYS A 14 3.69 -3.09 -12.84
C LYS A 14 2.37 -3.21 -12.08
N ILE A 15 1.96 -4.43 -11.71
CA ILE A 15 0.74 -4.69 -10.93
C ILE A 15 0.91 -4.16 -9.50
N HIS A 16 2.10 -4.34 -8.92
CA HIS A 16 2.41 -3.78 -7.61
C HIS A 16 2.36 -2.25 -7.60
N ILE A 17 2.96 -1.60 -8.60
CA ILE A 17 2.90 -0.14 -8.77
C ILE A 17 1.46 0.33 -8.94
N PHE A 18 0.67 -0.34 -9.77
CA PHE A 18 -0.75 -0.03 -9.95
C PHE A 18 -1.52 -0.10 -8.62
N ASN A 19 -1.32 -1.17 -7.84
CA ASN A 19 -1.95 -1.31 -6.52
C ASN A 19 -1.54 -0.18 -5.56
N LEU A 20 -0.28 0.25 -5.62
CA LEU A 20 0.24 1.37 -4.81
C LEU A 20 -0.43 2.69 -5.20
N VAL A 21 -0.58 2.95 -6.50
CA VAL A 21 -1.31 4.12 -7.03
C VAL A 21 -2.77 4.09 -6.60
N VAL A 22 -3.44 2.94 -6.67
CA VAL A 22 -4.84 2.79 -6.20
C VAL A 22 -4.96 3.11 -4.71
N VAL A 23 -4.08 2.56 -3.86
CA VAL A 23 -4.09 2.85 -2.42
C VAL A 23 -3.82 4.33 -2.15
N MET A 24 -2.94 4.97 -2.91
CA MET A 24 -2.65 6.39 -2.80
C MET A 24 -3.83 7.27 -3.24
N MET A 25 -4.56 6.89 -4.28
CA MET A 25 -5.81 7.56 -4.68
C MET A 25 -6.89 7.44 -3.59
N VAL A 26 -7.06 6.25 -3.01
CA VAL A 26 -8.00 6.03 -1.90
C VAL A 26 -7.64 6.91 -0.71
N PHE A 27 -6.35 7.01 -0.36
CA PHE A 27 -5.89 7.91 0.71
C PHE A 27 -6.22 9.38 0.41
N ALA A 28 -5.89 9.87 -0.79
CA ALA A 28 -6.17 11.25 -1.18
C ALA A 28 -7.68 11.55 -1.19
N PHE A 29 -8.48 10.61 -1.69
CA PHE A 29 -9.94 10.72 -1.71
C PHE A 29 -10.54 10.74 -0.31
N SER A 30 -10.05 9.88 0.60
CA SER A 30 -10.48 9.89 2.01
C SER A 30 -10.09 11.17 2.73
N CYS A 31 -8.89 11.73 2.48
CA CYS A 31 -8.50 13.04 3.00
C CYS A 31 -9.45 14.14 2.51
N TYR A 32 -9.77 14.14 1.22
CA TYR A 32 -10.70 15.11 0.65
C TYR A 32 -12.10 14.99 1.25
N GLN A 33 -12.64 13.78 1.35
CA GLN A 33 -13.97 13.57 1.93
C GLN A 33 -14.02 13.92 3.41
N LEU A 34 -12.96 13.61 4.18
CA LEU A 34 -12.85 13.97 5.59
C LEU A 34 -12.84 15.49 5.77
N LEU A 35 -12.13 16.21 4.90
CA LEU A 35 -12.05 17.67 4.93
C LEU A 35 -13.37 18.32 4.46
N ALA A 36 -13.99 17.82 3.39
CA ALA A 36 -15.17 18.42 2.79
C ALA A 36 -16.47 18.14 3.55
N ASN A 37 -16.59 16.98 4.20
CA ASN A 37 -17.82 16.57 4.91
C ASN A 37 -17.68 16.61 6.44
N GLU A 38 -16.46 16.83 6.97
CA GLU A 38 -16.13 16.83 8.41
C GLU A 38 -16.62 15.58 9.18
N ASN A 39 -16.86 14.48 8.47
CA ASN A 39 -17.44 13.28 9.04
C ASN A 39 -16.36 12.21 9.28
N LEU A 40 -16.20 11.80 10.54
CA LEU A 40 -15.20 10.82 10.97
C LEU A 40 -15.32 9.46 10.29
N ILE A 41 -16.47 9.13 9.68
CA ILE A 41 -16.66 7.88 8.93
C ILE A 41 -15.62 7.76 7.80
N PHE A 42 -15.21 8.87 7.19
CA PHE A 42 -14.21 8.87 6.11
C PHE A 42 -12.78 8.54 6.59
N SER A 43 -12.52 8.59 7.90
CA SER A 43 -11.25 8.19 8.50
C SER A 43 -10.97 6.67 8.36
N ASN A 44 -12.00 5.85 8.14
CA ASN A 44 -11.82 4.42 7.90
C ASN A 44 -10.98 4.14 6.64
N GLY A 45 -11.08 4.98 5.61
CA GLY A 45 -10.23 4.85 4.41
C GLY A 45 -8.75 5.19 4.69
N LEU A 46 -8.49 6.07 5.65
CA LEU A 46 -7.14 6.37 6.13
C LEU A 46 -6.55 5.19 6.92
N LEU A 47 -7.38 4.54 7.73
CA LEU A 47 -6.99 3.35 8.50
C LEU A 47 -6.67 2.17 7.57
N PHE A 48 -7.49 1.97 6.54
CA PHE A 48 -7.25 0.97 5.50
C PHE A 48 -5.93 1.22 4.74
N SER A 49 -5.70 2.45 4.29
CA SER A 49 -4.48 2.80 3.56
C SER A 49 -3.23 2.67 4.44
N ALA A 50 -3.30 3.03 5.72
CA ALA A 50 -2.20 2.84 6.68
C ALA A 50 -1.81 1.35 6.84
N LEU A 51 -2.79 0.45 6.93
CA LEU A 51 -2.53 -0.99 7.01
C LEU A 51 -1.86 -1.52 5.73
N MET A 52 -2.34 -1.08 4.56
CA MET A 52 -1.78 -1.46 3.27
C MET A 52 -0.33 -0.98 3.11
N ILE A 53 -0.04 0.27 3.49
CA ILE A 53 1.32 0.82 3.49
C ILE A 53 2.24 0.00 4.40
N GLY A 54 1.79 -0.36 5.61
CA GLY A 54 2.57 -1.22 6.51
C GLY A 54 2.89 -2.59 5.90
N PHE A 55 1.93 -3.19 5.20
CA PHE A 55 2.12 -4.46 4.50
C PHE A 55 3.13 -4.33 3.35
N PHE A 56 3.02 -3.27 2.53
CA PHE A 56 3.96 -2.99 1.45
C PHE A 56 5.38 -2.70 1.97
N ALA A 57 5.52 -1.91 3.04
CA ALA A 57 6.80 -1.59 3.65
C ALA A 57 7.53 -2.86 4.16
N ARG A 58 6.78 -3.78 4.79
CA ARG A 58 7.32 -5.08 5.21
C ARG A 58 7.74 -5.94 4.02
N SER A 59 6.94 -5.97 2.95
CA SER A 59 7.29 -6.71 1.74
C SER A 59 8.53 -6.15 1.04
N SER A 60 8.64 -4.82 0.93
CA SER A 60 9.82 -4.14 0.36
C SER A 60 11.08 -4.43 1.17
N SER A 61 10.99 -4.36 2.50
CA SER A 61 12.10 -4.72 3.40
C SER A 61 12.55 -6.17 3.24
N TYR A 62 11.60 -7.09 3.01
CA TYR A 62 11.89 -8.50 2.75
C TYR A 62 12.57 -8.68 1.38
N LYS A 63 12.10 -8.02 0.32
CA LYS A 63 12.74 -8.04 -1.00
C LYS A 63 14.19 -7.51 -0.91
N ARG A 64 14.40 -6.39 -0.22
CA ARG A 64 15.74 -5.80 -0.03
C ARG A 64 16.69 -6.69 0.79
N LYS A 65 16.17 -7.48 1.73
CA LYS A 65 17.00 -8.36 2.57
C LYS A 65 17.37 -9.68 1.90
N TYR A 66 16.51 -10.22 1.02
CA TYR A 66 16.66 -11.57 0.47
C TYR A 66 16.93 -11.62 -1.04
N PHE A 67 16.61 -10.57 -1.80
CA PHE A 67 16.80 -10.51 -3.26
C PHE A 67 17.83 -9.45 -3.71
N ALA A 68 18.42 -8.66 -2.80
CA ALA A 68 19.44 -7.66 -3.14
C ALA A 68 20.86 -8.24 -3.35
N LYS A 69 20.97 -9.54 -3.65
CA LYS A 69 22.23 -10.21 -3.98
C LYS A 69 22.16 -10.75 -5.42
N LEU A 70 22.07 -9.83 -6.37
CA LEU A 70 22.42 -9.98 -7.78
C LEU A 70 22.53 -8.59 -8.41
#